data_AF-A0A9P6JBW7-F1
#
_entry.id   AF-A0A9P6JBW7-F1
#
_cell.length_a   1.000
_cell.length_b   1.000
_cell.length_c   1.000
_cell.angle_alpha   90.00
_cell.angle_beta   90.00
_cell.angle_gamma   90.00
#
_symmetry.space_group_name_H-M   'P 1'
#
loop_
_entity.id
_entity.type
_entity.pdbx_description
1 polymer ?
#
loop_
_entity_poly.entity_id
_entity_poly.type
_entity_poly.pdbx_seq_one_letter_code
_entity_poly.pdbx_strand_id
1 'polypeptide(L)'
;MKIAALLASALVATVVQASQVTIKYCLIDGPCANVLAEPGECTDLEYDGPLESIQNNAACKLFEYPGCGGRVKSVTRGAHDIRELKGKIVASFECSEPGLPRNLAPVVQAAEVTIKYCFNHDTCFNAFVEPGECTELKPPGPLSSIQSTANCELFTYRHCAGRSIPVKRGATELNPTFVSTIRCSEPGFWRNQRPMRGF
;
A
#
# COMPACT_ATOMS: atom_id res chain seq x y z
N MET A 1 -12.59 -18.43 64.76
CA MET A 1 -12.46 -18.91 63.36
C MET A 1 -12.48 -17.68 62.46
N LYS A 2 -11.44 -17.53 61.63
CA LYS A 2 -11.19 -16.41 60.70
C LYS A 2 -11.83 -16.74 59.35
N ILE A 3 -12.56 -15.83 58.72
CA ILE A 3 -12.63 -15.76 57.24
C ILE A 3 -12.56 -14.27 56.85
N ALA A 4 -11.47 -13.94 56.19
CA ALA A 4 -11.20 -12.66 55.57
C ALA A 4 -11.97 -12.58 54.25
N ALA A 5 -12.74 -11.51 54.05
CA ALA A 5 -13.19 -11.11 52.72
C ALA A 5 -12.10 -10.20 52.13
N LEU A 6 -11.17 -10.80 51.37
CA LEU A 6 -10.31 -10.04 50.47
C LEU A 6 -11.20 -9.46 49.36
N LEU A 7 -11.49 -8.17 49.47
CA LEU A 7 -12.00 -7.38 48.36
C LEU A 7 -10.91 -7.35 47.29
N ALA A 8 -11.19 -8.04 46.19
CA ALA A 8 -10.40 -8.01 44.98
C ALA A 8 -10.31 -6.56 44.49
N SER A 9 -9.16 -5.93 44.65
CA SER A 9 -8.77 -4.78 43.87
C SER A 9 -8.68 -5.23 42.43
N ALA A 10 -9.78 -5.07 41.69
CA ALA A 10 -9.75 -5.01 40.24
C ALA A 10 -8.97 -3.74 39.87
N LEU A 11 -7.64 -3.88 39.90
CA LEU A 11 -6.74 -2.93 39.28
C LEU A 11 -7.11 -2.98 37.80
N VAL A 12 -7.89 -2.00 37.37
CA VAL A 12 -8.09 -1.70 35.96
C VAL A 12 -6.69 -1.37 35.45
N ALA A 13 -6.01 -2.39 34.92
CA ALA A 13 -4.92 -2.19 33.99
C ALA A 13 -5.57 -1.48 32.80
N THR A 14 -5.66 -0.16 32.89
CA THR A 14 -5.82 0.69 31.72
C THR A 14 -4.64 0.31 30.85
N VAL A 15 -4.92 -0.51 29.84
CA VAL A 15 -3.99 -0.80 28.77
C VAL A 15 -3.70 0.57 28.15
N VAL A 16 -2.60 1.19 28.59
CA VAL A 16 -1.93 2.22 27.83
C VAL A 16 -1.42 1.46 26.62
N GLN A 17 -2.30 1.29 25.64
CA GLN A 17 -1.90 0.86 24.31
C GLN A 17 -1.11 2.03 23.77
N ALA A 18 0.17 2.12 24.16
CA ALA A 18 1.13 2.98 23.50
C ALA A 18 1.00 2.61 22.03
N SER A 19 0.55 3.57 21.23
CA SER A 19 0.32 3.39 19.80
C SER A 19 1.68 3.11 19.16
N GLN A 20 2.12 1.86 19.21
CA GLN A 20 3.41 1.46 18.67
C GLN A 20 3.39 1.66 17.16
N VAL A 21 4.45 2.29 16.66
CA VAL A 21 4.66 2.43 15.22
C VAL A 21 5.29 1.13 14.75
N THR A 22 4.68 0.47 13.77
CA THR A 22 5.27 -0.71 13.13
C THR A 22 5.85 -0.29 11.79
N ILE A 23 7.11 -0.62 11.59
CA ILE A 23 7.83 -0.38 10.34
C ILE A 23 8.38 -1.70 9.85
N LYS A 24 8.05 -2.05 8.61
CA LYS A 24 8.65 -3.15 7.89
C LYS A 24 9.49 -2.55 6.77
N TYR A 25 10.75 -2.91 6.65
CA TYR A 25 11.63 -2.43 5.58
C TYR A 25 12.42 -3.58 4.98
N CYS A 26 12.86 -3.40 3.74
CA CYS A 26 13.74 -4.32 3.03
C CYS A 26 14.91 -3.54 2.43
N LEU A 27 16.11 -4.09 2.53
CA LEU A 27 17.31 -3.54 1.91
C LEU A 27 17.58 -4.21 0.56
N ILE A 28 18.15 -3.45 -0.39
CA ILE A 28 18.63 -4.00 -1.65
C ILE A 28 19.75 -4.99 -1.34
N ASP A 29 19.60 -6.23 -1.81
CA ASP A 29 20.53 -7.35 -1.57
C ASP A 29 20.75 -7.67 -0.07
N GLY A 30 19.82 -7.25 0.79
CA GLY A 30 19.90 -7.42 2.25
C GLY A 30 18.62 -7.98 2.88
N PRO A 31 18.56 -8.05 4.21
CA PRO A 31 17.41 -8.59 4.92
C PRO A 31 16.20 -7.65 4.87
N CYS A 32 15.01 -8.24 5.04
CA CYS A 32 13.82 -7.51 5.45
C CYS A 32 13.63 -7.64 6.96
N ALA A 33 13.38 -6.54 7.66
CA ALA A 33 13.19 -6.54 9.09
C ALA A 33 11.91 -5.78 9.49
N ASN A 34 11.39 -6.12 10.67
CA ASN A 34 10.27 -5.42 11.30
C ASN A 34 10.77 -4.75 12.57
N VAL A 35 10.44 -3.48 12.75
CA VAL A 35 10.83 -2.71 13.94
C VAL A 35 9.59 -2.06 14.53
N LEU A 36 9.57 -2.04 15.86
CA LEU A 36 8.59 -1.31 16.65
C LEU A 36 9.26 -0.02 17.11
N ALA A 37 8.70 1.12 16.70
CA ALA A 37 9.14 2.44 17.13
C ALA A 37 8.20 3.01 18.19
N GLU A 38 8.79 3.77 19.09
CA GLU A 38 8.03 4.71 19.90
C GLU A 38 7.78 6.01 19.12
N PRO A 39 6.55 6.56 19.16
CA PRO A 39 6.25 7.85 18.55
C PRO A 39 7.15 8.98 19.05
N GLY A 40 7.67 9.78 18.13
CA GLY A 40 8.50 10.95 18.43
C GLY A 40 9.93 10.61 18.83
N GLU A 41 10.25 9.33 19.04
CA GLU A 41 11.61 8.89 19.32
C GLU A 41 12.35 8.51 18.04
N CYS A 42 13.66 8.70 18.07
CA CYS A 42 14.53 8.21 17.04
C CYS A 42 14.81 6.73 17.27
N THR A 43 14.57 5.89 16.26
CA THR A 43 14.87 4.47 16.31
C THR A 43 15.88 4.13 15.22
N ASP A 44 17.02 3.58 15.64
CA ASP A 44 18.06 3.11 14.74
C ASP A 44 17.68 1.74 14.15
N LEU A 45 18.01 1.54 12.88
CA LEU A 45 17.81 0.27 12.20
C LEU A 45 18.90 -0.72 12.66
N GLU A 46 18.50 -1.98 12.87
CA GLU A 46 19.45 -3.07 13.11
C GLU A 46 20.37 -3.28 11.90
N TYR A 47 19.85 -3.07 10.69
CA TYR A 47 20.59 -3.14 9.43
C TYR A 47 20.40 -1.82 8.66
N ASP A 48 21.49 -1.11 8.42
CA ASP A 48 21.53 0.06 7.55
C ASP A 48 21.87 -0.34 6.11
N GLY A 49 21.41 0.46 5.16
CA GLY A 49 21.73 0.21 3.76
C GLY A 49 20.75 0.82 2.78
N PRO A 50 20.98 0.59 1.47
CA PRO A 50 20.10 1.06 0.42
C PRO A 50 18.71 0.44 0.55
N LEU A 51 17.70 1.27 0.79
CA LEU A 51 16.33 0.81 0.96
C LEU A 51 15.76 0.29 -0.38
N GLU A 52 15.08 -0.86 -0.36
CA GLU A 52 14.27 -1.36 -1.48
C GLU A 52 12.80 -0.98 -1.31
N SER A 53 12.24 -1.22 -0.13
CA SER A 53 10.85 -0.92 0.22
C SER A 53 10.70 -0.66 1.71
N ILE A 54 9.64 0.05 2.09
CA ILE A 54 9.25 0.31 3.47
C ILE A 54 7.74 0.38 3.56
N GLN A 55 7.18 -0.17 4.64
CA GLN A 55 5.80 -0.13 5.02
C GLN A 55 5.68 0.33 6.47
N ASN A 56 4.87 1.37 6.70
CA ASN A 56 4.77 2.05 7.99
C ASN A 56 3.31 2.36 8.36
N ASN A 57 2.94 2.22 9.63
CA ASN A 57 1.58 2.55 10.11
C ASN A 57 1.41 4.01 10.59
N ALA A 58 2.46 4.83 10.55
CA ALA A 58 2.48 6.26 10.90
C ALA A 58 3.30 7.06 9.90
N ALA A 59 3.22 8.39 9.91
CA ALA A 59 4.12 9.21 9.08
C ALA A 59 5.52 9.21 9.70
N CYS A 60 6.56 9.02 8.89
CA CYS A 60 7.93 8.88 9.36
C CYS A 60 8.89 9.80 8.61
N LYS A 61 9.93 10.26 9.31
CA LYS A 61 11.13 10.85 8.72
C LYS A 61 12.21 9.79 8.69
N LEU A 62 12.94 9.73 7.59
CA LEU A 62 14.04 8.80 7.37
C LEU A 62 15.37 9.57 7.36
N PHE A 63 16.38 8.95 7.93
CA PHE A 63 17.69 9.54 8.15
C PHE A 63 18.80 8.62 7.64
N GLU A 64 19.86 9.23 7.13
CA GLU A 64 21.01 8.57 6.51
C GLU A 64 21.97 8.01 7.55
N TYR A 65 22.04 8.66 8.72
CA TYR A 65 22.92 8.28 9.83
C TYR A 65 22.11 7.90 11.08
N PRO A 66 22.67 7.01 11.93
CA PRO A 66 22.09 6.70 13.24
C PRO A 66 21.86 7.94 14.11
N GLY A 67 20.95 7.85 15.07
CA GLY A 67 20.58 8.96 15.95
C GLY A 67 19.83 10.09 15.22
N CYS A 68 19.20 9.77 14.09
CA CYS A 68 18.42 10.72 13.27
C CYS A 68 19.27 11.88 12.72
N GLY A 69 20.51 11.56 12.35
CA GLY A 69 21.43 12.46 11.66
C GLY A 69 21.30 12.36 10.14
N GLY A 70 21.47 13.49 9.43
CA GLY A 70 21.40 13.53 7.97
C GLY A 70 20.00 13.21 7.44
N ARG A 71 19.19 14.24 7.18
CA ARG A 71 17.80 14.04 6.77
C ARG A 71 17.71 13.58 5.31
N VAL A 72 17.08 12.43 5.07
CA VAL A 72 16.90 11.87 3.72
C VAL A 72 15.56 12.32 3.15
N LYS A 73 14.45 11.98 3.83
CA LYS A 73 13.09 12.26 3.33
C LYS A 73 12.02 12.01 4.38
N SER A 74 10.79 12.40 4.06
CA SER A 74 9.60 12.07 4.84
C SER A 74 8.69 11.14 4.04
N VAL A 75 8.13 10.14 4.71
CA VAL A 75 7.24 9.13 4.16
C VAL A 75 5.90 9.20 4.90
N THR A 76 4.81 9.14 4.16
CA THR A 76 3.47 9.16 4.74
C THR A 76 3.11 7.80 5.31
N ARG A 77 2.09 7.75 6.15
CA ARG A 77 1.50 6.50 6.63
C ARG A 77 1.06 5.62 5.46
N GLY A 78 1.37 4.33 5.52
CA GLY A 78 0.99 3.35 4.51
C GLY A 78 1.76 3.49 3.19
N ALA A 79 2.92 4.15 3.18
CA ALA A 79 3.79 4.10 2.02
C ALA A 79 4.28 2.66 1.82
N HIS A 80 4.40 2.18 0.59
CA HIS A 80 4.81 0.82 0.26
C HIS A 80 5.90 0.78 -0.83
N ASP A 81 5.70 1.56 -1.90
CA ASP A 81 6.68 1.76 -2.95
C ASP A 81 7.20 3.19 -2.88
N ILE A 82 8.48 3.35 -2.56
CA ILE A 82 9.11 4.66 -2.51
C ILE A 82 10.25 4.65 -3.51
N ARG A 83 9.87 4.68 -4.79
CA ARG A 83 10.81 4.77 -5.92
C ARG A 83 11.85 5.87 -5.73
N GLU A 84 11.48 6.96 -5.06
CA GLU A 84 12.36 8.10 -4.77
C GLU A 84 13.34 7.85 -3.60
N LEU A 85 13.17 6.75 -2.87
CA LEU A 85 14.05 6.27 -1.80
C LEU A 85 14.81 5.00 -2.18
N LYS A 86 14.44 4.35 -3.29
CA LYS A 86 15.13 3.14 -3.74
C LYS A 86 16.62 3.44 -3.93
N GLY A 87 17.47 2.70 -3.22
CA GLY A 87 18.92 2.87 -3.28
C GLY A 87 19.49 3.95 -2.36
N LYS A 88 18.65 4.68 -1.60
CA LYS A 88 19.14 5.61 -0.58
C LYS A 88 19.44 4.86 0.72
N ILE A 89 20.56 5.21 1.34
CA ILE A 89 20.94 4.65 2.64
C ILE A 89 20.00 5.23 3.70
N VAL A 90 19.39 4.33 4.46
CA VAL A 90 18.61 4.67 5.65
C VAL A 90 19.22 3.93 6.82
N ALA A 91 19.50 4.65 7.89
CA ALA A 91 20.07 4.12 9.12
C ALA A 91 19.17 4.33 10.35
N SER A 92 18.25 5.31 10.31
CA SER A 92 17.28 5.50 11.39
C SER A 92 15.98 6.16 10.93
N PHE A 93 14.97 6.13 11.79
CA PHE A 93 13.67 6.75 11.56
C PHE A 93 13.10 7.43 12.80
N GLU A 94 12.33 8.48 12.59
CA GLU A 94 11.55 9.19 13.62
C GLU A 94 10.11 9.26 13.10
N CYS A 95 9.18 8.63 13.82
CA CYS A 95 7.79 8.54 13.38
C CYS A 95 6.87 9.34 14.28
N SER A 96 5.86 9.99 13.71
CA SER A 96 4.82 10.62 14.51
C SER A 96 3.98 9.57 15.23
N GLU A 97 3.17 9.98 16.21
CA GLU A 97 2.12 9.13 16.74
C GLU A 97 1.31 8.51 15.58
N PRO A 98 1.00 7.20 15.63
CA PRO A 98 -0.02 6.64 14.78
C PRO A 98 -1.28 7.44 15.11
N GLY A 99 -1.69 8.30 14.18
CA GLY A 99 -2.88 9.10 14.40
C GLY A 99 -4.00 8.17 14.83
N LEU A 100 -4.63 8.49 15.99
CA LEU A 100 -5.96 7.98 16.33
C LEU A 100 -6.78 7.98 15.04
N PRO A 101 -7.46 6.88 14.68
CA PRO A 101 -8.28 6.87 13.47
C PRO A 101 -9.30 8.00 13.60
N ARG A 102 -8.99 9.17 13.02
CA ARG A 102 -9.86 10.34 13.02
C ARG A 102 -11.00 9.93 12.11
N ASN A 103 -12.09 9.54 12.77
CA ASN A 103 -13.25 8.84 12.27
C ASN A 103 -13.09 7.31 12.24
N LEU A 104 -14.07 6.64 12.85
CA LEU A 104 -14.68 5.41 12.34
C LEU A 104 -15.34 5.67 10.96
N ALA A 105 -14.66 6.38 10.07
CA ALA A 105 -14.76 6.10 8.66
C ALA A 105 -13.84 4.90 8.47
N PRO A 106 -14.26 3.84 7.77
CA PRO A 106 -13.40 2.69 7.53
C PRO A 106 -12.04 3.22 7.08
N VAL A 107 -10.97 2.70 7.69
CA VAL A 107 -9.65 2.73 7.07
C VAL A 107 -9.88 2.06 5.72
N VAL A 108 -10.17 2.86 4.70
CA VAL A 108 -10.01 2.43 3.34
C VAL A 108 -8.50 2.34 3.24
N GLN A 109 -7.93 1.20 3.69
CA GLN A 109 -6.82 0.59 2.97
C GLN A 109 -7.18 0.85 1.52
N ALA A 110 -6.36 1.61 0.78
CA ALA A 110 -6.61 1.83 -0.65
C ALA A 110 -6.91 0.45 -1.20
N ALA A 111 -8.20 0.18 -1.45
CA ALA A 111 -8.65 -1.20 -1.46
C ALA A 111 -8.03 -1.77 -2.72
N GLU A 112 -7.02 -2.62 -2.56
CA GLU A 112 -6.21 -3.10 -3.67
C GLU A 112 -7.18 -3.68 -4.71
N VAL A 113 -7.12 -3.15 -5.94
CA VAL A 113 -8.01 -3.61 -6.98
C VAL A 113 -7.47 -4.94 -7.45
N THR A 114 -8.14 -6.01 -7.05
CA THR A 114 -7.83 -7.34 -7.54
C THR A 114 -8.42 -7.48 -8.93
N ILE A 115 -7.57 -7.81 -9.89
CA ILE A 115 -7.98 -8.14 -11.24
C ILE A 115 -7.62 -9.59 -11.56
N LYS A 116 -8.50 -10.25 -12.31
CA LYS A 116 -8.22 -11.49 -13.03
C LYS A 116 -8.36 -11.20 -14.51
N TYR A 117 -7.33 -11.46 -15.30
CA TYR A 117 -7.36 -11.23 -16.75
C TYR A 117 -7.00 -12.52 -17.47
N CYS A 118 -7.63 -12.76 -18.62
CA CYS A 118 -7.46 -13.99 -19.38
C CYS A 118 -7.17 -13.69 -20.85
N PHE A 119 -6.26 -14.46 -21.45
CA PHE A 119 -5.98 -14.39 -22.90
C PHE A 119 -6.94 -15.27 -23.71
N ASN A 120 -7.44 -16.32 -23.08
CA ASN A 120 -8.45 -17.25 -23.58
C ASN A 120 -9.17 -17.87 -22.36
N HIS A 121 -10.07 -18.84 -22.56
CA HIS A 121 -10.81 -19.45 -21.45
C HIS A 121 -9.94 -20.20 -20.42
N ASP A 122 -8.74 -20.65 -20.82
CA ASP A 122 -7.90 -21.55 -20.01
C ASP A 122 -6.68 -20.85 -19.39
N THR A 123 -6.26 -19.72 -19.94
CA THR A 123 -5.05 -18.99 -19.55
C THR A 123 -5.42 -17.68 -18.88
N CYS A 124 -5.52 -17.72 -17.55
CA CYS A 124 -5.86 -16.57 -16.70
C CYS A 124 -4.79 -16.28 -15.65
N PHE A 125 -4.60 -15.01 -15.34
CA PHE A 125 -3.67 -14.52 -14.33
C PHE A 125 -4.38 -13.56 -13.39
N ASN A 126 -3.89 -13.48 -12.15
CA ASN A 126 -4.32 -12.48 -11.19
C ASN A 126 -3.26 -11.39 -11.05
N ALA A 127 -3.68 -10.16 -10.86
CA ALA A 127 -2.79 -9.06 -10.51
C ALA A 127 -3.47 -8.14 -9.48
N PHE A 128 -2.63 -7.48 -8.69
CA PHE A 128 -3.04 -6.43 -7.77
C PHE A 128 -2.71 -5.10 -8.43
N VAL A 129 -3.70 -4.21 -8.48
CA VAL A 129 -3.58 -2.88 -9.05
C VAL A 129 -3.83 -1.86 -7.95
N GLU A 130 -2.84 -1.02 -7.71
CA GLU A 130 -3.00 0.12 -6.81
C GLU A 130 -3.94 1.15 -7.47
N PRO A 131 -4.98 1.62 -6.78
CA PRO A 131 -5.90 2.62 -7.33
C PRO A 131 -5.19 3.88 -7.82
N GLY A 132 -5.53 4.36 -9.01
CA GLY A 132 -4.96 5.56 -9.62
C GLY A 132 -3.60 5.35 -10.29
N GLU A 133 -2.91 4.26 -9.98
CA GLU A 133 -1.59 3.94 -10.51
C GLU A 133 -1.64 3.11 -11.80
N CYS A 134 -0.60 3.28 -12.62
CA CYS A 134 -0.43 2.53 -13.86
C CYS A 134 0.35 1.25 -13.61
N THR A 135 -0.35 0.11 -13.72
CA THR A 135 0.22 -1.21 -13.46
C THR A 135 0.46 -1.97 -14.77
N GLU A 136 1.66 -2.50 -14.96
CA GLU A 136 1.98 -3.35 -16.11
C GLU A 136 1.46 -4.78 -15.92
N LEU A 137 0.83 -5.33 -16.97
CA LEU A 137 0.42 -6.73 -16.98
C LEU A 137 1.61 -7.63 -17.26
N LYS A 138 1.69 -8.74 -16.51
CA LYS A 138 2.77 -9.73 -16.61
C LYS A 138 2.18 -11.13 -16.75
N PRO A 139 2.06 -11.68 -17.97
CA PRO A 139 2.55 -11.09 -19.24
C PRO A 139 1.56 -10.08 -19.88
N PRO A 140 2.03 -9.18 -20.75
CA PRO A 140 1.15 -8.40 -21.63
C PRO A 140 0.63 -9.27 -22.78
N GLY A 141 -0.54 -8.95 -23.32
CA GLY A 141 -1.11 -9.76 -24.42
C GLY A 141 -2.56 -9.43 -24.79
N PRO A 142 -3.10 -10.15 -25.78
CA PRO A 142 -4.48 -9.98 -26.25
C PRO A 142 -5.47 -10.55 -25.23
N LEU A 143 -6.12 -9.69 -24.45
CA LEU A 143 -7.08 -10.12 -23.43
C LEU A 143 -8.43 -10.44 -24.06
N SER A 144 -8.98 -11.61 -23.72
CA SER A 144 -10.35 -12.01 -24.07
C SER A 144 -11.35 -11.62 -22.97
N SER A 145 -10.92 -11.55 -21.72
CA SER A 145 -11.78 -11.14 -20.61
C SER A 145 -10.99 -10.56 -19.44
N ILE A 146 -11.67 -9.73 -18.66
CA ILE A 146 -11.16 -9.19 -17.40
C ILE A 146 -12.26 -9.16 -16.34
N GLN A 147 -11.93 -9.60 -15.14
CA GLN A 147 -12.75 -9.47 -13.95
C GLN A 147 -12.02 -8.54 -12.97
N SER A 148 -12.68 -7.47 -12.55
CA SER A 148 -12.09 -6.48 -11.64
C SER A 148 -13.03 -6.15 -10.49
N THR A 149 -12.48 -5.85 -9.32
CA THR A 149 -13.26 -5.33 -8.18
C THR A 149 -13.58 -3.84 -8.31
N ALA A 150 -12.98 -3.13 -9.28
CA ALA A 150 -13.21 -1.72 -9.57
C ALA A 150 -13.33 -1.43 -11.08
N ASN A 151 -13.68 -0.20 -11.44
CA ASN A 151 -13.62 0.22 -12.84
C ASN A 151 -12.16 0.44 -13.23
N CYS A 152 -11.79 0.08 -14.45
CA CYS A 152 -10.43 0.24 -14.94
C CYS A 152 -10.39 0.76 -16.37
N GLU A 153 -9.21 1.18 -16.78
CA GLU A 153 -8.86 1.59 -18.13
C GLU A 153 -7.71 0.71 -18.61
N LEU A 154 -7.89 0.08 -19.76
CA LEU A 154 -6.90 -0.78 -20.39
C LEU A 154 -6.15 0.02 -21.45
N PHE A 155 -4.82 -0.13 -21.51
CA PHE A 155 -3.95 0.58 -22.44
C PHE A 155 -3.08 -0.40 -23.22
N THR A 156 -2.91 -0.13 -24.52
CA THR A 156 -2.07 -0.92 -25.44
C THR A 156 -0.58 -0.64 -25.24
N TYR A 157 -0.23 0.57 -24.77
CA TYR A 157 1.16 1.02 -24.57
C TYR A 157 1.52 1.08 -23.08
N ARG A 158 2.81 1.16 -22.79
CA ARG A 158 3.33 1.32 -21.43
C ARG A 158 2.94 2.66 -20.81
N HIS A 159 3.00 2.73 -19.48
CA HIS A 159 2.74 3.94 -18.69
C HIS A 159 1.37 4.59 -18.92
N CYS A 160 0.34 3.79 -19.25
CA CYS A 160 -1.01 4.28 -19.56
C CYS A 160 -1.05 5.37 -20.64
N ALA A 161 -0.18 5.25 -21.65
CA ALA A 161 -0.19 6.16 -22.79
C ALA A 161 -1.15 5.69 -23.90
N GLY A 162 -1.72 6.64 -24.64
CA GLY A 162 -2.56 6.37 -25.81
C GLY A 162 -4.05 6.18 -25.51
N ARG A 163 -4.77 5.56 -26.45
CA ARG A 163 -6.22 5.33 -26.35
C ARG A 163 -6.50 4.25 -25.30
N SER A 164 -7.41 4.56 -24.37
CA SER A 164 -7.84 3.61 -23.35
C SER A 164 -9.13 2.90 -23.73
N ILE A 165 -9.30 1.68 -23.22
CA ILE A 165 -10.57 0.93 -23.27
C ILE A 165 -11.12 0.91 -21.85
N PRO A 166 -12.26 1.56 -21.58
CA PRO A 166 -12.86 1.55 -20.26
C PRO A 166 -13.53 0.20 -19.98
N VAL A 167 -13.26 -0.37 -18.82
CA VAL A 167 -13.89 -1.60 -18.31
C VAL A 167 -14.57 -1.32 -16.98
N LYS A 168 -15.78 -1.86 -16.81
CA LYS A 168 -16.54 -1.71 -15.57
C LYS A 168 -16.09 -2.75 -14.56
N ARG A 169 -16.30 -2.44 -13.28
CA ARG A 169 -16.25 -3.43 -12.18
C ARG A 169 -17.07 -4.66 -12.54
N GLY A 170 -16.58 -5.83 -12.15
CA GLY A 170 -17.16 -7.13 -12.45
C GLY A 170 -16.44 -7.82 -13.60
N ALA A 171 -17.03 -8.90 -14.11
CA ALA A 171 -16.53 -9.60 -15.28
C ALA A 171 -16.97 -8.87 -16.55
N THR A 172 -16.02 -8.58 -17.43
CA THR A 172 -16.22 -7.95 -18.74
C THR A 172 -15.56 -8.81 -19.81
N GLU A 173 -16.32 -9.22 -20.82
CA GLU A 173 -15.79 -9.83 -22.03
C GLU A 173 -15.27 -8.76 -22.99
N LEU A 174 -14.14 -9.04 -23.63
CA LEU A 174 -13.47 -8.13 -24.55
C LEU A 174 -13.36 -8.80 -25.91
N ASN A 175 -13.48 -8.02 -26.98
CA ASN A 175 -12.93 -8.46 -28.26
C ASN A 175 -11.40 -8.52 -28.10
N PRO A 176 -10.72 -9.64 -28.42
CA PRO A 176 -9.30 -9.82 -28.17
C PRO A 176 -8.47 -8.59 -28.52
N THR A 177 -8.01 -7.89 -27.48
CA THR A 177 -7.28 -6.62 -27.63
C THR A 177 -6.00 -6.68 -26.84
N PHE A 178 -4.89 -6.29 -27.48
CA PHE A 178 -3.59 -6.28 -26.83
C PHE A 178 -3.54 -5.23 -25.71
N VAL A 179 -3.29 -5.67 -24.48
CA VAL A 179 -3.17 -4.80 -23.31
C VAL A 179 -1.79 -4.96 -22.68
N SER A 180 -1.12 -3.84 -22.44
CA SER A 180 0.17 -3.80 -21.76
C SER A 180 0.05 -3.25 -20.34
N THR A 181 -0.81 -2.26 -20.11
CA THR A 181 -0.97 -1.65 -18.77
C THR A 181 -2.43 -1.41 -18.45
N ILE A 182 -2.72 -1.37 -17.16
CA ILE A 182 -4.05 -1.11 -16.61
C ILE A 182 -3.97 -0.05 -15.52
N ARG A 183 -4.99 0.80 -15.45
CA ARG A 183 -5.20 1.73 -14.33
C ARG A 183 -6.61 1.56 -13.81
N CYS A 184 -6.76 1.40 -12.50
CA CYS A 184 -8.08 1.20 -11.88
C CYS A 184 -8.44 2.36 -10.96
N SER A 185 -9.74 2.65 -10.83
CA SER A 185 -10.24 3.61 -9.84
C SER A 185 -10.26 3.01 -8.44
N GLU A 186 -10.34 3.85 -7.41
CA GLU A 186 -10.59 3.38 -6.05
C GLU A 186 -11.91 2.59 -5.96
N PRO A 187 -11.93 1.42 -5.28
CA PRO A 187 -13.16 0.68 -5.03
C PRO A 187 -14.16 1.52 -4.23
N GLY A 188 -15.32 1.79 -4.81
CA GLY A 188 -16.39 2.55 -4.17
C GLY A 188 -16.47 4.03 -4.54
N PHE A 189 -15.46 4.60 -5.22
CA PHE A 189 -15.56 5.96 -5.75
C PHE A 189 -16.31 5.98 -7.10
N TRP A 190 -17.62 6.25 -7.04
CA TRP A 190 -18.38 6.81 -8.15
C TRP A 190 -18.44 8.32 -7.97
N ARG A 191 -17.44 9.04 -8.50
CA ARG A 191 -17.69 10.43 -8.87
C ARG A 191 -17.66 10.51 -10.37
N ASN A 192 -18.86 10.53 -10.97
CA ASN A 192 -19.21 11.16 -12.23
C ASN A 192 -18.00 11.67 -13.03
N GLN A 193 -17.16 10.77 -13.52
CA GLN A 193 -16.35 11.12 -14.67
C GLN A 193 -17.37 11.17 -15.77
N ARG A 194 -17.65 12.41 -16.21
CA ARG A 194 -18.49 12.65 -17.39
C ARG A 194 -18.04 11.62 -18.43
N PRO A 195 -18.95 10.98 -19.18
CA PRO A 195 -18.54 10.22 -20.34
C PRO A 195 -17.63 11.13 -21.15
N MET A 196 -16.33 10.79 -21.24
CA MET A 196 -15.46 11.41 -22.21
C MET A 196 -16.14 11.08 -23.54
N ARG A 197 -16.70 12.14 -24.15
CA ARG A 197 -17.54 12.04 -25.34
C ARG A 197 -16.90 11.08 -26.33
N GLY A 198 -17.65 10.05 -26.70
CA GLY A 198 -17.20 9.09 -27.68
C GLY A 198 -16.93 9.74 -29.03
N PHE A 199 -16.00 9.14 -29.76
CA PHE A 199 -16.09 8.79 -31.18
C PHE A 199 -15.16 7.60 -31.43
#